data_AF-A0A945A1Y7-F1
#
_entry.id   AF-A0A945A1Y7-F1
#
_cell.length_a   1.000
_cell.length_b   1.000
_cell.length_c   1.000
_cell.angle_alpha   90.00
_cell.angle_beta   90.00
_cell.angle_gamma   90.00
#
_symmetry.space_group_name_H-M   'P 1'
#
loop_
_entity.id
_entity.type
_entity.pdbx_description
1 polymer ?
#
loop_
_entity_poly.entity_id
_entity_poly.type
_entity_poly.pdbx_seq_one_letter_code
_entity_poly.pdbx_strand_id
1 'polypeptide(L)'
;MSLLDTLAPPRGPNKSRYGVIFFAKASFFTGVALYGLFVLVSFVLFDSDRELEVIPATRVEAEVVAPVLAFLDGRTVGAYGDAETRLHCGTEFADLEFTANYLNRGSWRVDAFYDRVRYYWRVDDVSLAVTRDPWVKTNNPTIMC
;
A
#
# COMPACT_ATOMS: atom_id res chain seq x y z
N MET A 1 8.38 -48.01 -26.30
CA MET A 1 7.28 -47.63 -27.20
C MET A 1 7.06 -46.13 -27.05
N SER A 2 7.46 -45.37 -28.08
CA SER A 2 7.46 -43.91 -28.04
C SER A 2 6.05 -43.38 -28.30
N LEU A 3 5.59 -42.39 -27.53
CA LEU A 3 4.32 -41.66 -27.71
C LEU A 3 4.16 -41.04 -29.11
N LEU A 4 5.24 -41.00 -29.90
CA LEU A 4 5.27 -40.50 -31.27
C LEU A 4 4.77 -41.52 -32.32
N ASP A 5 4.70 -42.83 -32.00
CA ASP A 5 4.27 -43.87 -32.96
C ASP A 5 2.75 -44.15 -32.91
N THR A 6 2.02 -43.65 -31.91
CA THR A 6 0.56 -43.85 -31.79
C THR A 6 -0.25 -42.86 -32.65
N LEU A 7 0.43 -41.97 -33.38
CA LEU A 7 -0.14 -40.90 -34.21
C LEU A 7 0.18 -41.07 -35.70
N ALA A 8 0.41 -42.31 -36.16
CA ALA A 8 0.49 -42.56 -37.60
C ALA A 8 -0.86 -42.23 -38.28
N PRO A 9 -0.90 -41.31 -39.27
CA PRO A 9 -2.15 -41.00 -39.95
C PRO A 9 -2.48 -42.11 -40.95
N PRO A 10 -3.71 -42.67 -40.97
CA PRO A 10 -4.07 -43.54 -42.07
C PRO A 10 -4.12 -42.72 -43.36
N ARG A 11 -3.23 -43.08 -44.29
CA ARG A 11 -3.20 -42.63 -45.68
C ARG A 11 -4.51 -43.06 -46.34
N GLY A 12 -5.36 -42.09 -46.71
CA GLY A 12 -6.62 -42.34 -47.42
C GLY A 12 -7.19 -41.04 -48.00
N PRO A 13 -7.68 -41.04 -49.26
CA PRO A 13 -8.02 -39.83 -49.99
C PRO A 13 -9.45 -39.36 -49.67
N ASN A 14 -9.76 -39.07 -48.40
CA ASN A 14 -10.96 -38.30 -48.03
C ASN A 14 -11.00 -37.88 -46.56
N LYS A 15 -9.89 -37.36 -46.01
CA LYS A 15 -9.91 -36.74 -44.67
C LYS A 15 -10.15 -35.25 -44.83
N SER A 16 -11.26 -34.76 -44.24
CA SER A 16 -11.55 -33.32 -44.22
C SER A 16 -10.33 -32.58 -43.65
N ARG A 17 -9.93 -31.49 -44.30
CA ARG A 17 -8.75 -30.68 -43.91
C ARG A 17 -8.89 -30.08 -42.50
N TYR A 18 -10.08 -30.14 -41.90
CA TYR A 18 -10.41 -29.56 -40.61
C TYR A 18 -10.93 -30.65 -39.67
N GLY A 19 -10.01 -31.36 -39.01
CA GLY A 19 -10.34 -32.29 -37.92
C GLY A 19 -10.62 -31.55 -36.61
N VAL A 20 -11.18 -32.25 -35.62
CA VAL A 20 -11.48 -31.73 -34.27
C VAL A 20 -10.28 -31.01 -33.62
N ILE A 21 -9.05 -31.50 -33.90
CA ILE A 21 -7.80 -30.91 -33.42
C ILE A 21 -7.55 -29.49 -33.97
N PHE A 22 -7.96 -29.22 -35.22
CA PHE A 22 -7.85 -27.89 -35.82
C PHE A 22 -8.75 -26.88 -35.10
N PHE A 23 -10.00 -27.26 -34.84
CA PHE A 23 -10.96 -26.41 -34.11
C PHE A 23 -10.52 -26.16 -32.66
N ALA A 24 -9.96 -27.17 -31.99
CA ALA A 24 -9.43 -27.01 -30.62
C ALA A 24 -8.24 -26.04 -30.54
N LYS A 25 -7.33 -26.08 -31.53
CA LYS A 25 -6.22 -25.12 -31.59
C LYS A 25 -6.73 -23.72 -31.91
N ALA A 26 -7.63 -23.59 -32.89
CA ALA A 26 -8.20 -22.31 -33.28
C ALA A 26 -8.95 -21.64 -32.12
N SER A 27 -9.77 -22.37 -31.37
CA SER A 27 -10.49 -21.84 -30.22
C SER A 27 -9.55 -21.42 -29.09
N PHE A 28 -8.48 -22.18 -28.84
CA PHE A 28 -7.46 -21.82 -27.86
C PHE A 28 -6.75 -20.50 -28.21
N PHE A 29 -6.22 -20.38 -29.43
CA PHE A 29 -5.54 -19.15 -29.85
C PHE A 29 -6.49 -17.94 -29.90
N THR A 30 -7.74 -18.15 -30.29
CA THR A 30 -8.76 -17.08 -30.28
C THR A 30 -9.09 -16.65 -28.85
N GLY A 31 -9.20 -17.59 -27.91
CA GLY A 31 -9.41 -17.29 -26.50
C GLY A 31 -8.25 -16.51 -25.89
N VAL A 32 -7.00 -16.89 -26.18
CA VAL A 32 -5.81 -16.15 -25.73
C VAL A 32 -5.78 -14.74 -26.32
N ALA A 33 -6.09 -14.59 -27.61
CA ALA A 33 -6.15 -13.26 -28.25
C ALA A 33 -7.23 -12.36 -27.65
N LEU A 34 -8.44 -12.90 -27.42
CA LEU A 34 -9.54 -12.17 -26.79
C LEU A 34 -9.21 -11.79 -25.34
N TYR A 35 -8.56 -12.68 -24.59
CA TYR A 35 -8.10 -12.38 -23.24
C TYR A 35 -7.04 -11.27 -23.23
N GLY A 36 -6.05 -11.35 -24.13
CA GLY A 36 -5.05 -10.30 -24.28
C GLY A 36 -5.67 -8.95 -24.63
N LEU A 37 -6.64 -8.94 -25.56
CA LEU A 37 -7.38 -7.73 -25.90
C LEU A 37 -8.16 -7.18 -24.70
N PHE A 38 -8.84 -8.05 -23.94
CA PHE A 38 -9.58 -7.65 -22.74
C PHE A 38 -8.69 -7.01 -21.69
N VAL A 39 -7.51 -7.59 -21.44
CA VAL A 39 -6.51 -7.02 -20.51
C VAL A 39 -6.06 -5.65 -21.00
N LEU A 40 -5.73 -5.50 -22.29
CA LEU A 40 -5.26 -4.25 -22.86
C LEU A 40 -6.34 -3.15 -22.77
N VAL A 41 -7.58 -3.48 -23.15
CA VAL A 41 -8.73 -2.57 -23.04
C VAL A 41 -8.98 -2.16 -21.59
N SER A 42 -8.86 -3.11 -20.65
CA SER A 42 -9.02 -2.82 -19.22
C SER A 42 -7.93 -1.89 -18.71
N PHE A 43 -6.67 -2.07 -19.11
CA PHE A 43 -5.61 -1.13 -18.75
C PHE A 43 -5.86 0.28 -19.29
N VAL A 44 -6.30 0.40 -20.55
CA VAL A 44 -6.55 1.71 -21.17
C VAL A 44 -7.79 2.41 -20.58
N LEU A 45 -8.88 1.69 -20.33
CA LEU A 45 -10.10 2.29 -19.78
C LEU A 45 -9.99 2.64 -18.29
N PHE A 46 -9.26 1.84 -17.50
CA PHE A 46 -9.17 2.01 -16.05
C PHE A 46 -7.88 2.70 -15.58
N ASP A 47 -7.13 3.35 -16.48
CA ASP A 47 -5.94 4.14 -16.12
C ASP A 47 -6.34 5.50 -15.53
N SER A 48 -7.34 6.17 -16.12
CA SER A 48 -7.74 7.53 -15.74
C SER A 48 -8.45 7.63 -14.39
N ASP A 49 -9.14 6.58 -13.95
CA ASP A 49 -9.89 6.59 -12.68
C ASP A 49 -8.97 6.39 -11.45
N ARG A 50 -7.66 6.30 -11.66
CA ARG A 50 -6.66 6.08 -10.60
C ARG A 50 -6.02 7.36 -10.08
N GLU A 51 -6.23 8.49 -10.74
CA GLU A 51 -5.71 9.77 -10.26
C GLU A 51 -6.60 10.27 -9.12
N LEU A 52 -6.11 10.10 -7.90
CA LEU A 52 -6.77 10.62 -6.70
C LEU A 52 -6.70 12.15 -6.72
N GLU A 53 -7.84 12.80 -6.42
CA GLU A 53 -7.89 14.24 -6.25
C GLU A 53 -6.88 14.68 -5.18
N VAL A 54 -5.90 15.47 -5.59
CA VAL A 54 -4.88 16.01 -4.70
C VAL A 54 -5.47 17.23 -4.01
N ILE A 55 -5.80 17.06 -2.73
CA ILE A 55 -6.15 18.19 -1.86
C ILE A 55 -4.82 18.89 -1.54
N PRO A 56 -4.61 20.17 -1.87
CA PRO A 56 -3.37 20.87 -1.56
C PRO A 56 -3.27 21.17 -0.06
N ALA A 57 -2.05 21.24 0.44
CA ALA A 57 -1.78 21.63 1.83
C ALA A 57 -2.17 23.09 2.07
N THR A 58 -2.88 23.35 3.17
CA THR A 58 -3.21 24.71 3.62
C THR A 58 -2.26 25.22 4.71
N ARG A 59 -1.49 24.31 5.33
CA ARG A 59 -0.54 24.58 6.41
C ARG A 59 0.90 24.43 5.99
N VAL A 60 1.82 24.83 6.86
CA VAL A 60 3.26 24.60 6.74
C VAL A 60 3.74 23.64 7.83
N GLU A 61 4.88 23.00 7.61
CA GLU A 61 5.43 21.98 8.51
C GLU A 61 5.49 22.44 9.98
N ALA A 62 5.97 23.66 10.24
CA ALA A 62 6.06 24.20 11.60
C ALA A 62 4.69 24.33 12.30
N GLU A 63 3.63 24.68 11.57
CA GLU A 63 2.27 24.79 12.11
C GLU A 63 1.68 23.42 12.47
N VAL A 64 2.21 22.35 11.88
CA VAL A 64 1.72 20.98 12.04
C VAL A 64 2.50 20.23 13.13
N VAL A 65 3.78 20.53 13.30
CA VAL A 65 4.61 19.94 14.38
C VAL A 65 4.19 20.46 15.75
N ALA A 66 3.82 21.74 15.88
CA ALA A 66 3.41 22.32 17.16
C ALA A 66 2.22 21.59 17.83
N PRO A 67 1.12 21.26 17.12
CA PRO A 67 0.05 20.40 17.64
C PRO A 67 0.52 19.03 18.13
N VAL A 68 1.51 18.42 17.46
CA VAL A 68 2.04 17.11 17.86
C VAL A 68 2.81 17.23 19.16
N LEU A 69 3.64 18.25 19.32
CA LEU A 69 4.34 18.53 20.58
C LEU A 69 3.33 18.74 21.73
N ALA A 70 2.30 19.56 21.50
CA ALA A 70 1.24 19.78 22.49
C ALA A 70 0.47 18.48 22.84
N PHE A 71 0.25 17.61 21.86
CA PHE A 71 -0.36 16.30 22.07
C PHE A 71 0.53 15.39 22.94
N LEU A 72 1.85 15.42 22.73
CA LEU A 72 2.81 14.63 23.50
C LEU A 72 2.98 15.18 24.92
N ASP A 73 2.99 16.50 25.10
CA ASP A 73 3.06 17.15 26.42
C ASP A 73 1.85 16.83 27.30
N GLY A 74 0.69 16.59 26.71
CA GLY A 74 -0.50 16.19 27.45
C GLY A 74 -0.56 14.71 27.83
N ARG A 75 0.46 13.90 27.47
CA ARG A 75 0.33 12.44 27.46
C ARG A 75 1.39 11.74 28.29
N THR A 76 0.90 10.87 29.18
CA THR A 76 1.72 9.95 29.97
C THR A 76 1.29 8.52 29.68
N VAL A 77 2.25 7.64 29.39
CA VAL A 77 2.01 6.26 28.97
C VAL A 77 2.86 5.29 29.79
N GLY A 78 2.49 4.00 29.77
CA GLY A 78 3.32 2.95 30.37
C GLY A 78 4.63 2.76 29.60
N ALA A 79 5.71 2.48 30.32
CA ALA A 79 7.03 2.25 29.76
C ALA A 79 7.11 0.85 29.12
N TYR A 80 7.24 0.75 27.80
CA TYR A 80 7.61 -0.50 27.12
C TYR A 80 6.74 -1.73 27.49
N GLY A 81 5.45 -1.53 27.76
CA GLY A 81 4.52 -2.58 28.17
C GLY A 81 4.43 -2.82 29.69
N ASP A 82 5.26 -2.16 30.48
CA ASP A 82 5.09 -2.03 31.92
C ASP A 82 4.11 -0.89 32.25
N ALA A 83 3.05 -1.22 32.98
CA ALA A 83 2.01 -0.27 33.38
C ALA A 83 2.33 0.45 34.70
N GLU A 84 3.27 -0.07 35.50
CA GLU A 84 3.68 0.52 36.78
C GLU A 84 4.63 1.70 36.55
N THR A 85 5.55 1.54 35.62
CA THR A 85 6.45 2.62 35.20
C THR A 85 5.78 3.52 34.18
N ARG A 86 5.65 4.81 34.48
CA ARG A 86 5.05 5.80 33.57
C ARG A 86 6.09 6.75 33.00
N LEU A 87 5.97 7.03 31.70
CA LEU A 87 6.80 7.97 30.95
C LEU A 87 5.95 9.10 30.40
N HIS A 88 6.50 10.30 30.42
CA HIS A 88 5.86 11.49 29.86
C HIS A 88 6.29 11.65 28.40
N CYS A 89 5.35 11.53 27.46
CA CYS A 89 5.69 11.57 26.03
C CYS A 89 6.38 12.88 25.64
N GLY A 90 5.94 14.01 26.19
CA GLY A 90 6.59 15.30 25.95
C GLY A 90 8.06 15.32 26.34
N THR A 91 8.47 14.66 27.43
CA THR A 91 9.87 14.65 27.85
C THR A 91 10.72 13.69 27.02
N GLU A 92 10.17 12.53 26.68
CA GLU A 92 10.88 11.54 25.86
C GLU A 92 11.15 12.05 24.44
N PHE A 93 10.29 12.92 23.91
CA PHE A 93 10.37 13.44 22.56
C PHE A 93 10.86 14.91 22.46
N ALA A 94 11.16 15.58 23.58
CA ALA A 94 11.47 17.01 23.61
C ALA A 94 12.66 17.43 22.72
N ASP A 95 13.73 16.63 22.74
CA ASP A 95 14.99 16.93 22.04
C ASP A 95 15.11 16.21 20.69
N LEU A 96 14.03 15.61 20.21
CA LEU A 96 14.04 14.84 18.97
C LEU A 96 13.71 15.72 17.76
N GLU A 97 14.27 15.34 16.62
CA GLU A 97 13.95 15.95 15.34
C GLU A 97 12.63 15.38 14.79
N PHE A 98 11.71 16.26 14.45
CA PHE A 98 10.43 15.93 13.82
C PHE A 98 10.47 16.24 12.34
N THR A 99 9.98 15.30 11.53
CA THR A 99 9.78 15.50 10.08
C THR A 99 8.29 15.50 9.78
N ALA A 100 7.81 16.48 9.01
CA ALA A 100 6.42 16.57 8.59
C ALA A 100 6.32 16.36 7.08
N ASN A 101 5.41 15.47 6.66
CA ASN A 101 5.18 15.13 5.26
C ASN A 101 3.69 15.21 4.95
N TYR A 102 3.32 15.97 3.93
CA TYR A 102 1.92 16.05 3.51
C TYR A 102 1.51 14.82 2.69
N LEU A 103 0.35 14.23 3.00
CA LEU A 103 -0.11 12.98 2.38
C LEU A 103 -1.06 13.19 1.19
N ASN A 104 -1.17 14.41 0.65
CA ASN A 104 -2.01 14.76 -0.51
C ASN A 104 -3.50 14.38 -0.34
N ARG A 105 -3.97 14.25 0.90
CA ARG A 105 -5.32 13.80 1.28
C ARG A 105 -5.85 14.59 2.48
N GLY A 106 -5.55 15.89 2.55
CA GLY A 106 -6.00 16.76 3.65
C GLY A 106 -5.38 16.41 5.01
N SER A 107 -4.25 15.69 5.03
CA SER A 107 -3.59 15.31 6.29
C SER A 107 -2.09 15.24 6.14
N TRP A 108 -1.44 15.54 7.24
CA TRP A 108 0.00 15.45 7.42
C TRP A 108 0.35 14.20 8.19
N ARG A 109 1.55 13.70 7.92
CA ARG A 109 2.23 12.71 8.72
C ARG A 109 3.44 13.37 9.35
N VAL A 110 3.47 13.39 10.66
CA VAL A 110 4.63 13.83 11.44
C VAL A 110 5.31 12.59 12.00
N ASP A 111 6.63 12.51 11.88
CA ASP A 111 7.40 11.39 12.42
C ASP A 111 8.64 11.84 13.19
N ALA A 112 9.00 11.06 14.20
CA ALA A 112 10.19 11.22 15.01
C ALA A 112 10.80 9.85 15.32
N PHE A 113 12.12 9.82 15.49
CA PHE A 113 12.84 8.57 15.78
C PHE A 113 13.19 8.51 17.27
N TYR A 114 12.68 7.50 17.97
CA TYR A 114 12.91 7.28 19.40
C TYR A 114 13.20 5.81 19.67
N ASP A 115 14.24 5.52 20.44
CA ASP A 115 14.72 4.18 20.80
C ASP A 115 14.62 3.13 19.68
N ARG A 116 15.25 3.45 18.53
CA ARG A 116 15.33 2.58 17.34
C ARG A 116 14.00 2.32 16.62
N VAL A 117 12.94 3.01 17.00
CA VAL A 117 11.63 2.92 16.36
C VAL A 117 11.23 4.29 15.85
N ARG A 118 10.60 4.32 14.67
CA ARG A 118 10.01 5.54 14.13
C ARG A 118 8.55 5.62 14.54
N TYR A 119 8.20 6.68 15.24
CA TYR A 119 6.84 6.99 15.67
C TYR A 119 6.20 7.92 14.65
N TYR A 120 4.89 7.74 14.46
CA TYR A 120 4.13 8.49 13.48
C TYR A 120 2.84 9.03 14.09
N TRP A 121 2.55 10.28 13.76
CA TRP A 121 1.31 10.95 14.08
C TRP A 121 0.66 11.48 12.80
N ARG A 122 -0.66 11.36 12.75
CA ARG A 122 -1.51 11.96 11.73
C ARG A 122 -2.03 13.27 12.27
N VAL A 123 -1.88 14.33 11.49
CA VAL A 123 -2.45 15.64 11.78
C VAL A 123 -3.38 16.02 10.65
N ASP A 124 -4.63 16.32 10.98
CA ASP A 124 -5.59 16.83 10.01
C ASP A 124 -5.23 18.26 9.59
N ASP A 125 -5.18 18.55 8.29
CA ASP A 125 -4.70 19.84 7.77
C ASP A 125 -5.63 21.02 8.15
N VAL A 126 -6.93 20.74 8.29
CA VAL A 126 -7.95 21.76 8.57
C VAL A 126 -8.13 21.97 10.06
N SER A 127 -8.35 20.88 10.81
CA SER A 127 -8.67 20.91 12.24
C SER A 127 -7.45 20.85 13.16
N LEU A 128 -6.28 20.50 12.64
CA LEU A 128 -5.07 20.22 13.41
C LEU A 128 -5.24 19.11 14.47
N ALA A 129 -6.27 18.28 14.31
CA ALA A 129 -6.50 17.14 15.19
C ALA A 129 -5.35 16.13 15.03
N VAL A 130 -4.71 15.81 16.15
CA VAL A 130 -3.59 14.86 16.19
C VAL A 130 -4.11 13.49 16.59
N THR A 131 -3.72 12.47 15.83
CA THR A 131 -3.97 11.06 16.14
C THR A 131 -2.69 10.28 15.98
N ARG A 132 -2.50 9.23 16.80
CA ARG A 132 -1.39 8.30 16.60
C ARG A 132 -1.65 7.47 15.35
N ASP A 133 -0.66 7.36 14.48
CA ASP A 133 -0.74 6.57 13.24
C ASP A 133 0.19 5.34 13.35
N PRO A 134 -0.30 4.17 13.79
CA PRO A 134 0.51 2.95 13.87
C PRO A 134 0.71 2.35 12.48
N TRP A 135 1.43 3.06 11.62
CA TRP A 135 1.69 2.66 10.24
C TRP A 135 2.68 1.48 10.16
N VAL A 136 3.70 1.48 11.01
CA VAL A 136 4.75 0.45 11.02
C VAL A 136 4.56 -0.48 12.21
N LYS A 137 4.37 -1.77 11.93
CA LYS A 137 4.42 -2.81 12.97
C LYS A 137 5.88 -3.12 13.27
N THR A 138 6.24 -3.06 14.54
CA THR A 138 7.57 -3.42 15.04
C THR A 138 7.45 -4.49 16.12
N ASN A 139 8.46 -5.36 16.21
CA ASN A 139 8.60 -6.33 17.30
C ASN A 139 9.39 -5.76 18.48
N ASN A 140 10.01 -4.59 18.31
CA ASN A 140 10.68 -3.90 19.41
C ASN A 140 9.62 -3.38 20.38
N PRO A 141 9.93 -3.32 21.69
CA PRO A 141 9.04 -2.70 22.65
C PRO A 141 8.88 -1.21 22.30
N THR A 142 7.66 -0.70 22.39
CA THR A 142 7.33 0.70 22.06
C THR A 142 6.58 1.35 23.21
N ILE A 143 6.75 2.66 23.37
CA ILE A 143 5.92 3.47 24.26
C ILE A 143 4.69 3.98 23.49
N MET A 144 3.51 3.95 24.09
CA MET A 144 2.26 4.21 23.35
C MET A 144 1.94 5.70 23.16
N CYS A 145 2.97 6.50 22.86
CA CYS A 145 2.85 7.85 22.33
C CYS A 145 2.39 7.79 20.86
#